data_AF-A0A816D6C3-F1
#
_entry.id   AF-A0A816D6C3-F1
#
_cell.length_a   1.000
_cell.length_b   1.000
_cell.length_c   1.000
_cell.angle_alpha   90.00
_cell.angle_beta   90.00
_cell.angle_gamma   90.00
#
_symmetry.space_group_name_H-M   'P 1'
#
loop_
_entity.id
_entity.type
_entity.pdbx_description
1 polymer ?
#
loop_
_entity_poly.entity_id
_entity_poly.type
_entity_poly.pdbx_seq_one_letter_code
_entity_poly.pdbx_strand_id
1 'polypeptide(L)'
;MKKLKSDIADPLSSEEMPDYLLNDSRTFEQYMDESPSIEDLRQIAYFEHKSALIELHLLFWTAHLNSGTGQLLITESAAWQISKSSTRRIGRARFQYWSDKIKAIILADDQVKVPNNRVTYEMCFNYVTEKIRQLRVQLTKYRTELKQRKEQLNTYFTAAIDEKIKSFVEEYGMTLRRILIESKIVVIKCDYYDELFKSNFDYENAYAHQLKLFEKICQSKLNKETARMEVDLLKQRVVHQHYSDLFLAFRIPEPPALLTLQDRDVRLRLQYRYNE
;
A
#
# COMPACT_ATOMS: atom_id res chain seq x y z
N MET A 1 9.43 5.43 21.32
CA MET A 1 8.69 4.98 20.13
C MET A 1 7.62 4.00 20.57
N LYS A 2 6.34 4.41 20.52
CA LYS A 2 5.20 3.51 20.81
C LYS A 2 5.20 2.43 19.73
N LYS A 3 5.36 1.16 20.11
CA LYS A 3 5.07 0.03 19.22
C LYS A 3 3.63 0.23 18.74
N LEU A 4 3.41 0.42 17.44
CA LEU A 4 2.12 0.07 16.87
C LEU A 4 1.95 -1.41 17.20
N LYS A 5 1.14 -1.73 18.23
CA LYS A 5 0.52 -3.05 18.29
C LYS A 5 -0.17 -3.19 16.94
N SER A 6 0.18 -4.20 16.17
CA SER A 6 -0.57 -4.48 14.95
C SER A 6 -2.03 -4.58 15.38
N ASP A 7 -2.93 -3.79 14.80
CA ASP A 7 -4.39 -3.93 14.97
C ASP A 7 -4.92 -5.18 14.21
N ILE A 8 -4.05 -6.19 14.18
CA ILE A 8 -4.11 -7.55 13.69
C ILE A 8 -3.48 -8.44 14.79
N ALA A 9 -3.44 -7.94 16.04
CA ALA A 9 -3.35 -8.80 17.20
C ALA A 9 -4.55 -9.74 17.13
N ASP A 10 -4.28 -11.03 17.37
CA ASP A 10 -5.25 -12.11 17.27
C ASP A 10 -6.56 -11.69 17.97
N PRO A 11 -7.68 -11.50 17.25
CA PRO A 11 -8.97 -11.10 17.83
C PRO A 11 -9.50 -12.11 18.87
N LEU A 12 -8.80 -13.24 18.99
CA LEU A 12 -9.09 -14.40 19.81
C LEU A 12 -8.09 -14.58 20.97
N SER A 13 -7.12 -13.68 21.15
CA SER A 13 -6.10 -13.85 22.21
C SER A 13 -6.67 -13.73 23.62
N SER A 14 -7.87 -13.18 23.79
CA SER A 14 -8.57 -13.12 25.07
C SER A 14 -9.80 -14.02 25.04
N GLU A 15 -9.81 -15.03 25.91
CA GLU A 15 -11.00 -15.83 26.25
C GLU A 15 -11.94 -15.08 27.20
N GLU A 16 -11.64 -13.82 27.54
CA GLU A 16 -12.47 -13.02 28.44
C GLU A 16 -13.74 -12.55 27.73
N MET A 17 -14.79 -12.44 28.53
CA MET A 17 -16.09 -11.92 28.11
C MET A 17 -15.99 -10.40 27.88
N PRO A 18 -16.51 -9.88 26.76
CA PRO A 18 -16.38 -8.47 26.43
C PRO A 18 -17.19 -7.58 27.39
N ASP A 19 -16.68 -6.39 27.67
CA ASP A 19 -17.22 -5.46 28.68
C ASP A 19 -18.71 -5.14 28.53
N TYR A 20 -19.22 -5.08 27.29
CA TYR A 20 -20.64 -4.79 27.03
C TYR A 20 -21.59 -5.93 27.45
N LEU A 21 -21.05 -7.13 27.71
CA LEU A 21 -21.78 -8.24 28.32
C LEU A 21 -21.59 -8.29 29.84
N LEU A 22 -20.62 -7.57 30.40
CA LEU A 22 -20.33 -7.58 31.83
C LEU A 22 -21.32 -6.71 32.62
N ASN A 23 -21.57 -7.17 33.84
CA ASN A 23 -22.60 -6.69 34.76
C ASN A 23 -22.40 -5.23 35.22
N ASP A 24 -21.21 -4.67 35.04
CA ASP A 24 -20.84 -3.31 35.48
C ASP A 24 -21.66 -2.22 34.76
N SER A 25 -22.27 -2.54 33.62
CA SER A 25 -23.09 -1.62 32.85
C SER A 25 -24.60 -1.77 33.08
N ARG A 26 -25.06 -2.88 33.69
CA ARG A 26 -26.49 -3.33 33.76
C ARG A 26 -27.24 -3.38 32.42
N THR A 27 -26.58 -3.12 31.29
CA THR A 27 -27.22 -2.94 29.98
C THR A 27 -27.82 -4.24 29.46
N PHE A 28 -27.14 -5.37 29.72
CA PHE A 28 -27.61 -6.68 29.27
C PHE A 28 -28.81 -7.17 30.11
N GLU A 29 -28.75 -7.00 31.43
CA GLU A 29 -29.82 -7.34 32.38
C GLU A 29 -31.09 -6.56 32.08
N GLN A 30 -30.96 -5.26 31.79
CA GLN A 30 -32.07 -4.39 31.39
C GLN A 30 -32.67 -4.78 30.05
N TYR A 31 -31.84 -5.22 29.09
CA TYR A 31 -32.30 -5.60 27.75
C TYR A 31 -33.03 -6.96 27.73
N MET A 32 -32.70 -7.84 28.68
CA MET A 32 -33.23 -9.21 28.77
C MET A 32 -34.36 -9.39 29.79
N ASP A 33 -34.93 -8.29 30.33
CA ASP A 33 -36.08 -8.25 31.24
C ASP A 33 -35.94 -9.19 32.46
N GLU A 34 -34.87 -9.06 33.25
CA GLU A 34 -34.64 -9.78 34.54
C GLU A 34 -34.98 -11.29 34.50
N SER A 35 -34.59 -11.96 33.41
CA SER A 35 -34.78 -13.40 33.27
C SER A 35 -34.00 -14.17 34.37
N PRO A 36 -34.58 -15.22 35.00
CA PRO A 36 -33.97 -15.95 36.12
C PRO A 36 -32.67 -16.71 35.77
N SER A 37 -32.27 -16.71 34.49
CA SER A 37 -31.10 -17.40 33.92
C SER A 37 -30.19 -16.42 33.16
N ILE A 38 -30.07 -15.18 33.67
CA ILE A 38 -29.33 -14.10 32.98
C ILE A 38 -27.88 -14.46 32.64
N GLU A 39 -27.19 -15.23 33.51
CA GLU A 39 -25.81 -15.67 33.28
C GLU A 39 -25.72 -16.64 32.10
N ASP A 40 -26.66 -17.58 31.98
CA ASP A 40 -26.64 -18.53 30.87
C ASP A 40 -26.94 -17.83 29.54
N LEU A 41 -27.88 -16.87 29.56
CA LEU A 41 -28.18 -16.01 28.41
C LEU A 41 -26.97 -15.13 28.03
N ARG A 42 -26.24 -14.61 29.02
CA ARG A 42 -25.01 -13.84 28.80
C ARG A 42 -23.95 -14.69 28.14
N GLN A 43 -23.82 -15.94 28.54
CA GLN A 43 -22.87 -16.81 27.86
C GLN A 43 -23.33 -17.21 26.45
N ILE A 44 -24.62 -17.40 26.21
CA ILE A 44 -25.12 -17.54 24.83
C ILE A 44 -24.73 -16.31 24.01
N ALA A 45 -24.91 -15.11 24.54
CA ALA A 45 -24.50 -13.86 23.88
C ALA A 45 -22.98 -13.78 23.63
N TYR A 46 -22.17 -14.25 24.57
CA TYR A 46 -20.71 -14.36 24.41
C TYR A 46 -20.33 -15.27 23.24
N PHE A 47 -20.95 -16.45 23.13
CA PHE A 47 -20.67 -17.38 22.04
C PHE A 47 -21.21 -16.90 20.69
N GLU A 48 -22.33 -16.18 20.66
CA GLU A 48 -22.76 -15.51 19.44
C GLU A 48 -21.78 -14.42 19.02
N HIS A 49 -21.30 -13.62 19.97
CA HIS A 49 -20.29 -12.60 19.68
C HIS A 49 -19.01 -13.21 19.09
N LYS A 50 -18.48 -14.27 19.73
CA LYS A 50 -17.27 -14.96 19.24
C LYS A 50 -17.50 -15.56 17.85
N SER A 51 -18.65 -16.19 17.61
CA SER A 51 -18.99 -16.76 16.30
C SER A 51 -19.08 -15.69 15.22
N ALA A 52 -19.83 -14.62 15.47
CA ALA A 52 -19.98 -13.50 14.54
C ALA A 52 -18.64 -12.80 14.25
N LEU A 53 -17.79 -12.63 15.26
CA LEU A 53 -16.45 -12.07 15.09
C LEU A 53 -15.57 -12.95 14.19
N ILE A 54 -15.56 -14.26 14.41
CA ILE A 54 -14.80 -15.20 13.58
C ILE A 54 -15.32 -15.19 12.13
N GLU A 55 -16.62 -15.08 11.91
CA GLU A 55 -17.20 -14.95 10.57
C GLU A 55 -16.71 -13.71 9.84
N LEU A 56 -16.65 -12.56 10.51
CA LEU A 56 -16.07 -11.34 9.93
C LEU A 56 -14.59 -11.52 9.57
N HIS A 57 -13.81 -12.15 10.45
CA HIS A 57 -12.41 -12.44 10.17
C HIS A 57 -12.25 -13.45 9.02
N LEU A 58 -13.14 -14.43 8.88
CA LEU A 58 -13.16 -15.34 7.74
C LEU A 58 -13.42 -14.58 6.43
N LEU A 59 -14.32 -13.59 6.41
CA LEU A 59 -14.53 -12.73 5.24
C LEU A 59 -13.26 -11.95 4.89
N PHE A 60 -12.59 -11.39 5.89
CA PHE A 60 -11.33 -10.66 5.71
C PHE A 60 -10.22 -11.52 5.10
N TRP A 61 -9.95 -12.70 5.67
CA TRP A 61 -8.92 -13.59 5.17
C TRP A 61 -9.28 -14.19 3.81
N THR A 62 -10.57 -14.43 3.56
CA THR A 62 -11.06 -14.89 2.25
C THR A 62 -10.85 -13.81 1.18
N ALA A 63 -11.03 -12.52 1.50
CA ALA A 63 -10.71 -11.44 0.56
C ALA A 63 -9.23 -11.44 0.17
N HIS A 64 -8.32 -11.63 1.13
CA HIS A 64 -6.90 -11.81 0.84
C HIS A 64 -6.62 -13.04 -0.04
N LEU A 65 -7.25 -14.18 0.25
CA LEU A 65 -7.09 -15.39 -0.55
C LEU A 65 -7.59 -15.18 -1.99
N ASN A 66 -8.74 -14.55 -2.16
CA ASN A 66 -9.34 -14.28 -3.47
C ASN A 66 -8.49 -13.30 -4.28
N SER A 67 -7.91 -12.29 -3.65
CA SER A 67 -6.92 -11.40 -4.26
C SER A 67 -5.67 -12.17 -4.70
N GLY A 68 -5.08 -12.95 -3.78
CA GLY A 68 -3.84 -13.68 -3.99
C GLY A 68 -3.94 -14.79 -5.04
N THR A 69 -5.11 -15.42 -5.18
CA THR A 69 -5.38 -16.49 -6.15
C THR A 69 -6.04 -15.99 -7.43
N GLY A 70 -6.32 -14.69 -7.53
CA GLY A 70 -6.98 -14.05 -8.67
C GLY A 70 -8.43 -14.49 -8.87
N GLN A 71 -9.11 -14.88 -7.79
CA GLN A 71 -10.54 -15.21 -7.77
C GLN A 71 -11.44 -14.03 -7.40
N LEU A 72 -10.86 -12.87 -7.05
CA LEU A 72 -11.63 -11.67 -6.69
C LEU A 72 -12.56 -11.23 -7.83
N LEU A 73 -12.09 -11.27 -9.07
CA LEU A 73 -12.87 -10.95 -10.28
C LEU A 73 -14.05 -11.90 -10.55
N ILE A 74 -13.99 -13.12 -10.01
CA ILE A 74 -15.02 -14.16 -10.20
C ILE A 74 -16.13 -14.01 -9.16
N THR A 75 -15.77 -13.52 -7.97
CA THR A 75 -16.64 -13.49 -6.79
C THR A 75 -17.40 -12.18 -6.60
N GLU A 76 -17.10 -11.15 -7.40
CA GLU A 76 -17.79 -9.86 -7.32
C GLU A 76 -19.02 -9.72 -8.25
N SER A 77 -20.01 -8.97 -7.74
CA SER A 77 -21.29 -8.71 -8.42
C SER A 77 -21.12 -7.88 -9.69
N ALA A 78 -22.14 -7.92 -10.56
CA ALA A 78 -22.18 -7.25 -11.86
C ALA A 78 -21.87 -5.73 -11.83
N ALA A 79 -21.98 -5.05 -10.68
CA ALA A 79 -21.75 -3.61 -10.55
C ALA A 79 -20.31 -3.18 -10.87
N TRP A 80 -19.31 -4.02 -10.56
CA TRP A 80 -17.89 -3.77 -10.89
C TRP A 80 -17.50 -4.32 -12.27
N GLN A 81 -18.42 -4.98 -12.97
CA GLN A 81 -18.18 -5.59 -14.28
C GLN A 81 -18.31 -4.60 -15.45
N ILE A 82 -18.65 -3.34 -15.18
CA ILE A 82 -18.83 -2.30 -16.20
C ILE A 82 -17.49 -1.95 -16.90
N SER A 83 -16.34 -2.31 -16.31
CA SER A 83 -15.02 -2.19 -16.96
C SER A 83 -14.64 -3.40 -17.84
N LYS A 84 -15.50 -4.41 -18.01
CA LYS A 84 -15.20 -5.61 -18.81
C LYS A 84 -15.07 -5.37 -20.32
N SER A 85 -15.47 -4.22 -20.83
CA SER A 85 -15.30 -3.89 -22.25
C SER A 85 -13.83 -3.62 -22.62
N SER A 86 -13.03 -3.07 -21.70
CA SER A 86 -11.59 -2.86 -21.89
C SER A 86 -10.73 -4.06 -21.48
N THR A 87 -11.19 -4.93 -20.56
CA THR A 87 -10.42 -6.10 -20.10
C THR A 87 -10.59 -7.37 -20.95
N ARG A 88 -11.41 -7.34 -22.01
CA ARG A 88 -11.66 -8.51 -22.88
C ARG A 88 -10.46 -9.00 -23.70
N ARG A 89 -9.32 -8.31 -23.69
CA ARG A 89 -8.14 -8.68 -24.50
C ARG A 89 -7.05 -9.47 -23.77
N ILE A 90 -7.10 -9.61 -22.45
CA ILE A 90 -6.13 -10.47 -21.75
C ILE A 90 -6.69 -11.88 -21.67
N GLY A 91 -6.08 -12.77 -22.45
CA GLY A 91 -6.29 -14.19 -22.33
C GLY A 91 -5.95 -14.67 -20.90
N ARG A 92 -6.98 -15.08 -20.16
CA ARG A 92 -7.03 -16.27 -19.28
C ARG A 92 -6.03 -16.45 -18.12
N ALA A 93 -5.09 -15.57 -17.85
CA ALA A 93 -4.31 -15.65 -16.60
C ALA A 93 -5.08 -14.94 -15.47
N ARG A 94 -5.42 -15.67 -14.40
CA ARG A 94 -5.99 -15.07 -13.18
C ARG A 94 -4.95 -14.09 -12.63
N PHE A 95 -5.26 -12.79 -12.59
CA PHE A 95 -4.35 -11.79 -12.00
C PHE A 95 -4.23 -12.07 -10.50
N GLN A 96 -3.05 -12.51 -10.08
CA GLN A 96 -2.73 -12.90 -8.70
C GLN A 96 -2.00 -11.78 -8.02
N TYR A 97 -2.57 -11.26 -6.93
CA TYR A 97 -1.97 -10.15 -6.21
C TYR A 97 -2.02 -10.36 -4.69
N TRP A 98 -0.85 -10.36 -4.08
CA TRP A 98 -0.68 -10.35 -2.63
C TRP A 98 -0.23 -8.96 -2.19
N SER A 99 -1.12 -8.23 -1.52
CA SER A 99 -0.83 -6.90 -0.99
C SER A 99 0.40 -6.87 -0.09
N ASP A 100 1.11 -5.75 -0.04
CA ASP A 100 2.25 -5.61 0.88
C ASP A 100 1.82 -5.66 2.36
N LYS A 101 0.54 -5.37 2.64
CA LYS A 101 -0.04 -5.56 3.98
C LYS A 101 0.02 -7.02 4.43
N ILE A 102 -0.31 -7.99 3.56
CA ILE A 102 -0.21 -9.41 3.95
C ILE A 102 1.25 -9.82 4.17
N LYS A 103 2.18 -9.31 3.36
CA LYS A 103 3.61 -9.57 3.54
C LYS A 103 4.10 -8.99 4.87
N ALA A 104 3.67 -7.78 5.22
CA ALA A 104 3.98 -7.16 6.50
C ALA A 104 3.41 -7.94 7.69
N ILE A 105 2.19 -8.47 7.58
CA ILE A 105 1.59 -9.35 8.60
C ILE A 105 2.45 -10.60 8.82
N ILE A 106 2.85 -11.27 7.72
CA ILE A 106 3.67 -12.49 7.79
C ILE A 106 5.04 -12.20 8.41
N LEU A 107 5.66 -11.07 8.06
CA LEU A 107 6.96 -10.66 8.61
C LEU A 107 6.88 -10.27 10.10
N ALA A 108 5.71 -9.82 10.56
CA ALA A 108 5.48 -9.46 11.96
C ALA A 108 5.03 -10.64 12.83
N ASP A 109 4.77 -11.81 12.23
CA ASP A 109 4.34 -13.00 12.96
C ASP A 109 5.55 -13.81 13.42
N ASP A 110 5.84 -13.76 14.73
CA ASP A 110 6.98 -14.44 15.36
C ASP A 110 6.96 -15.98 15.17
N GLN A 111 5.80 -16.56 14.85
CA GLN A 111 5.66 -17.99 14.61
C GLN A 111 6.09 -18.40 13.19
N VAL A 112 6.26 -17.45 12.27
CA VAL A 112 6.62 -17.73 10.88
C VAL A 112 8.10 -17.41 10.64
N LYS A 113 8.89 -18.43 10.33
CA LYS A 113 10.28 -18.24 9.93
C LYS A 113 10.35 -17.77 8.48
N VAL A 114 10.70 -16.51 8.28
CA VAL A 114 10.89 -15.92 6.94
C VAL A 114 12.38 -15.86 6.58
N PRO A 115 12.87 -16.69 5.63
CA PRO A 115 14.25 -16.61 5.20
C PRO A 115 14.54 -15.27 4.49
N ASN A 116 15.59 -14.58 4.90
CA ASN A 116 16.07 -13.32 4.31
C ASN A 116 15.02 -12.20 4.20
N ASN A 117 13.99 -12.21 5.06
CA ASN A 117 12.86 -11.27 5.02
C ASN A 117 12.15 -11.19 3.64
N ARG A 118 12.24 -12.25 2.82
CA ARG A 118 11.58 -12.33 1.52
C ARG A 118 10.36 -13.24 1.62
N VAL A 119 9.18 -12.64 1.59
CA VAL A 119 7.91 -13.37 1.57
C VAL A 119 7.61 -13.83 0.14
N THR A 120 7.54 -15.15 -0.07
CA THR A 120 7.20 -15.74 -1.37
C THR A 120 5.69 -15.89 -1.55
N TYR A 121 5.25 -16.16 -2.79
CA TYR A 121 3.85 -16.48 -3.09
C TYR A 121 3.33 -17.66 -2.25
N GLU A 122 4.10 -18.75 -2.18
CA GLU A 122 3.74 -19.96 -1.44
C GLU A 122 3.59 -19.67 0.06
N MET A 123 4.44 -18.81 0.61
CA MET A 123 4.33 -18.39 2.01
C MET A 123 3.03 -17.63 2.26
N CYS A 124 2.67 -16.67 1.40
CA CYS A 124 1.39 -15.96 1.50
C CYS A 124 0.20 -16.94 1.42
N PHE A 125 0.22 -17.83 0.42
CA PHE A 125 -0.85 -18.79 0.20
C PHE A 125 -1.03 -19.74 1.39
N ASN A 126 0.05 -20.35 1.87
CA ASN A 126 0.02 -21.28 2.99
C ASN A 126 -0.41 -20.59 4.28
N TYR A 127 0.10 -19.38 4.54
CA TYR A 127 -0.25 -18.60 5.72
C TYR A 127 -1.74 -18.25 5.77
N VAL A 128 -2.27 -17.67 4.68
CA VAL A 128 -3.69 -17.27 4.61
C VAL A 128 -4.61 -18.48 4.67
N THR A 129 -4.26 -19.56 3.99
CA THR A 129 -5.04 -20.82 4.01
C THR A 129 -5.07 -21.42 5.41
N GLU A 130 -3.94 -21.43 6.11
CA GLU A 130 -3.86 -21.95 7.48
C GLU A 130 -4.66 -21.09 8.45
N LYS A 131 -4.61 -19.75 8.34
CA LYS A 131 -5.45 -18.85 9.15
C LYS A 131 -6.94 -19.11 8.92
N ILE A 132 -7.38 -19.27 7.66
CA ILE A 132 -8.77 -19.62 7.34
C ILE A 132 -9.14 -20.97 7.95
N ARG A 133 -8.26 -21.97 7.88
CA ARG A 133 -8.48 -23.30 8.47
C ARG A 133 -8.67 -23.22 9.99
N GLN A 134 -7.79 -22.50 10.68
CA GLN A 134 -7.84 -22.30 12.14
C GLN A 134 -9.16 -21.62 12.55
N LEU A 135 -9.55 -20.56 11.86
CA LEU A 135 -10.81 -19.86 12.11
C LEU A 135 -12.04 -20.76 11.89
N ARG A 136 -12.04 -21.61 10.86
CA ARG A 136 -13.15 -22.57 10.63
C ARG A 136 -13.26 -23.60 11.74
N VAL A 137 -12.13 -24.09 12.26
CA VAL A 137 -12.12 -25.02 13.40
C VAL A 137 -12.71 -24.34 14.64
N GLN A 138 -12.28 -23.11 14.94
CA GLN A 138 -12.80 -22.35 16.08
C GLN A 138 -14.29 -22.02 15.93
N LEU A 139 -14.73 -21.59 14.75
CA LEU A 139 -16.14 -21.35 14.48
C LEU A 139 -16.99 -22.60 14.74
N THR A 140 -16.50 -23.76 14.33
CA THR A 140 -17.18 -25.04 14.55
C THR A 140 -17.26 -25.37 16.05
N LYS A 141 -16.17 -25.15 16.80
CA LYS A 141 -16.15 -25.29 18.26
C LYS A 141 -17.22 -24.39 18.92
N TYR A 142 -17.18 -23.09 18.66
CA TYR A 142 -18.11 -22.14 19.29
C TYR A 142 -19.57 -22.36 18.89
N ARG A 143 -19.86 -22.72 17.64
CA ARG A 143 -21.22 -23.08 17.22
C ARG A 143 -21.72 -24.35 17.90
N THR A 144 -20.83 -25.30 18.16
CA THR A 144 -21.18 -26.54 18.90
C THR A 144 -21.48 -26.21 20.35
N GLU A 145 -20.63 -25.42 21.02
CA GLU A 145 -20.84 -24.99 22.41
C GLU A 145 -22.12 -24.14 22.56
N LEU A 146 -22.36 -23.23 21.61
CA LEU A 146 -23.59 -22.44 21.53
C LEU A 146 -24.83 -23.35 21.42
N LYS A 147 -24.81 -24.33 20.52
CA LYS A 147 -25.91 -25.27 20.33
C LYS A 147 -26.18 -26.07 21.61
N GLN A 148 -25.14 -26.59 22.25
CA GLN A 148 -25.28 -27.34 23.51
C GLN A 148 -25.89 -26.49 24.63
N ARG A 149 -25.49 -25.22 24.76
CA ARG A 149 -26.07 -24.32 25.79
C ARG A 149 -27.52 -23.95 25.50
N LYS A 150 -27.88 -23.70 24.23
CA LYS A 150 -29.28 -23.48 23.84
C LYS A 150 -30.14 -24.72 24.14
N GLU A 151 -29.62 -25.91 23.87
CA GLU A 151 -30.28 -27.19 24.18
C GLU A 151 -30.40 -27.46 25.69
N GLN A 152 -29.47 -26.99 26.53
CA GLN A 152 -29.58 -27.10 27.99
C GLN A 152 -30.71 -26.21 28.55
N LEU A 153 -30.94 -25.06 27.94
CA LEU A 153 -31.98 -24.10 28.33
C LEU A 153 -33.35 -24.37 27.68
N ASN A 154 -33.53 -25.49 26.98
CA ASN A 154 -34.65 -25.80 26.06
C ASN A 154 -36.06 -25.40 26.56
N THR A 155 -36.31 -25.47 27.87
CA THR A 155 -37.60 -25.12 28.48
C THR A 155 -37.86 -23.61 28.64
N TYR A 156 -36.80 -22.79 28.64
CA TYR A 156 -36.83 -21.35 28.86
C TYR A 156 -36.28 -20.54 27.68
N PHE A 157 -35.53 -21.17 26.77
CA PHE A 157 -34.94 -20.51 25.61
C PHE A 157 -35.90 -20.51 24.41
N THR A 158 -36.58 -19.39 24.20
CA THR A 158 -37.52 -19.21 23.08
C THR A 158 -36.83 -18.54 21.89
N ALA A 159 -37.44 -18.64 20.71
CA ALA A 159 -36.97 -17.92 19.52
C ALA A 159 -36.91 -16.40 19.74
N ALA A 160 -37.83 -15.84 20.53
CA ALA A 160 -37.83 -14.41 20.87
C ALA A 160 -36.60 -14.01 21.71
N ILE A 161 -36.17 -14.88 22.65
CA ILE A 161 -34.96 -14.67 23.44
C ILE A 161 -33.71 -14.78 22.55
N ASP A 162 -33.70 -15.75 21.62
CA ASP A 162 -32.62 -15.91 20.65
C ASP A 162 -32.44 -14.66 19.76
N GLU A 163 -33.55 -14.12 19.25
CA GLU A 163 -33.55 -12.89 18.45
C GLU A 163 -33.13 -11.66 19.27
N LYS A 164 -33.59 -11.54 20.53
CA LYS A 164 -33.14 -10.47 21.42
C LYS A 164 -31.62 -10.50 21.64
N ILE A 165 -31.06 -11.68 21.94
CA ILE A 165 -29.62 -11.84 22.13
C ILE A 165 -28.85 -11.48 20.87
N LYS A 166 -29.27 -12.00 19.71
CA LYS A 166 -28.63 -11.70 18.42
C LYS A 166 -28.65 -10.20 18.12
N SER A 167 -29.78 -9.54 18.36
CA SER A 167 -29.93 -8.10 18.14
C SER A 167 -29.02 -7.29 19.07
N PHE A 168 -28.97 -7.67 20.36
CA PHE A 168 -28.08 -7.03 21.33
C PHE A 168 -26.60 -7.18 20.95
N VAL A 169 -26.18 -8.40 20.59
CA VAL A 169 -24.79 -8.65 20.17
C VAL A 169 -24.46 -7.86 18.90
N GLU A 170 -25.39 -7.76 17.95
CA GLU A 170 -25.17 -6.99 16.74
C GLU A 170 -25.00 -5.49 17.03
N GLU A 171 -25.91 -4.91 17.81
CA GLU A 171 -25.95 -3.48 18.14
C GLU A 171 -24.72 -3.06 18.96
N TYR A 172 -24.44 -3.76 20.06
CA TYR A 172 -23.42 -3.35 21.03
C TYR A 172 -22.05 -3.98 20.78
N GLY A 173 -22.01 -5.19 20.22
CA GLY A 173 -20.77 -5.98 20.08
C GLY A 173 -20.16 -5.98 18.69
N MET A 174 -20.98 -5.92 17.63
CA MET A 174 -20.53 -6.20 16.26
C MET A 174 -20.51 -4.99 15.33
N THR A 175 -21.41 -4.02 15.49
CA THR A 175 -21.56 -2.89 14.55
C THR A 175 -20.23 -2.20 14.23
N LEU A 176 -19.48 -1.77 15.24
CA LEU A 176 -18.18 -1.08 15.04
C LEU A 176 -17.12 -2.02 14.45
N ARG A 177 -17.09 -3.28 14.88
CA ARG A 177 -16.13 -4.28 14.38
C ARG A 177 -16.38 -4.60 12.91
N ARG A 178 -17.65 -4.72 12.53
CA ARG A 178 -18.12 -4.93 11.16
C ARG A 178 -17.66 -3.80 10.26
N ILE A 179 -17.93 -2.54 10.63
CA ILE A 179 -17.46 -1.35 9.88
C ILE A 179 -15.95 -1.38 9.69
N LEU A 180 -15.19 -1.66 10.76
CA LEU A 180 -13.73 -1.71 10.68
C LEU A 180 -13.24 -2.80 9.74
N ILE A 181 -13.78 -4.02 9.84
CA ILE A 181 -13.33 -5.16 9.02
C ILE A 181 -13.78 -5.00 7.56
N GLU A 182 -15.00 -4.55 7.31
CA GLU A 182 -15.52 -4.29 5.98
C GLU A 182 -14.71 -3.20 5.27
N SER A 183 -14.32 -2.12 5.96
CA SER A 183 -13.43 -1.10 5.38
C SER A 183 -12.08 -1.69 4.98
N LYS A 184 -11.49 -2.57 5.80
CA LYS A 184 -10.25 -3.29 5.45
C LYS A 184 -10.44 -4.17 4.20
N ILE A 185 -11.58 -4.85 4.08
CA ILE A 185 -11.92 -5.66 2.90
C ILE A 185 -12.04 -4.78 1.64
N VAL A 186 -12.70 -3.63 1.74
CA VAL A 186 -12.80 -2.67 0.62
C VAL A 186 -11.42 -2.24 0.16
N VAL A 187 -10.51 -1.94 1.08
CA VAL A 187 -9.14 -1.54 0.70
C VAL A 187 -8.41 -2.66 -0.04
N ILE A 188 -8.54 -3.93 0.38
CA ILE A 188 -7.95 -5.07 -0.36
C ILE A 188 -8.45 -5.10 -1.81
N LYS A 189 -9.73 -4.82 -2.01
CA LYS A 189 -10.34 -4.81 -3.34
C LYS A 189 -9.83 -3.64 -4.19
N CYS A 190 -9.77 -2.44 -3.63
CA CYS A 190 -9.21 -1.28 -4.32
C CYS A 190 -7.75 -1.52 -4.72
N ASP A 191 -6.92 -1.99 -3.78
CA ASP A 191 -5.50 -2.31 -4.04
C ASP A 191 -5.37 -3.34 -5.19
N TYR A 192 -6.22 -4.37 -5.21
CA TYR A 192 -6.26 -5.36 -6.28
C TYR A 192 -6.61 -4.75 -7.65
N TYR A 193 -7.63 -3.90 -7.70
CA TYR A 193 -8.07 -3.26 -8.95
C TYR A 193 -7.06 -2.25 -9.49
N ASP A 194 -6.42 -1.48 -8.62
CA ASP A 194 -5.37 -0.54 -9.01
C ASP A 194 -4.18 -1.27 -9.63
N GLU A 195 -3.75 -2.38 -9.02
CA GLU A 195 -2.63 -3.18 -9.54
C GLU A 195 -3.01 -3.94 -10.81
N LEU A 196 -4.25 -4.40 -10.93
CA LEU A 196 -4.77 -4.95 -12.18
C LEU A 196 -4.77 -3.88 -13.29
N PHE A 197 -5.22 -2.67 -12.99
CA PHE A 197 -5.25 -1.58 -13.97
C PHE A 197 -3.85 -1.18 -14.42
N LYS A 198 -2.90 -1.03 -13.48
CA LYS A 198 -1.48 -0.81 -13.80
C LYS A 198 -0.92 -1.93 -14.67
N SER A 199 -1.14 -3.19 -14.29
CA SER A 199 -0.67 -4.34 -15.07
C SER A 199 -1.28 -4.37 -16.48
N ASN A 200 -2.53 -3.97 -16.65
CA ASN A 200 -3.18 -3.87 -17.96
C ASN A 200 -2.58 -2.74 -18.79
N PHE A 201 -2.37 -1.56 -18.17
CA PHE A 201 -1.73 -0.42 -18.82
C PHE A 201 -0.31 -0.77 -19.30
N ASP A 202 0.48 -1.43 -18.44
CA ASP A 202 1.84 -1.88 -18.75
C ASP A 202 1.89 -3.01 -19.79
N TYR A 203 0.87 -3.86 -19.84
CA TYR A 203 0.75 -4.91 -20.86
C TYR A 203 0.33 -4.34 -22.23
N GLU A 204 -0.63 -3.40 -22.23
CA GLU A 204 -1.15 -2.82 -23.46
C GLU A 204 -0.15 -1.88 -24.13
N ASN A 205 0.81 -1.31 -23.38
CA ASN A 205 2.01 -0.54 -23.77
C ASN A 205 2.09 -0.09 -25.24
N ALA A 206 1.03 0.55 -25.74
CA ALA A 206 0.88 0.94 -27.14
C ALA A 206 1.93 1.99 -27.54
N TYR A 207 2.58 2.58 -26.54
CA TYR A 207 3.58 3.62 -26.66
C TYR A 207 4.99 3.12 -26.39
N ALA A 208 5.23 1.85 -26.04
CA ALA A 208 6.59 1.35 -25.75
C ALA A 208 7.55 1.60 -26.92
N HIS A 209 7.06 1.35 -28.14
CA HIS A 209 7.79 1.62 -29.36
C HIS A 209 7.97 3.13 -29.59
N GLN A 210 6.95 3.94 -29.29
CA GLN A 210 6.98 5.39 -29.49
C GLN A 210 7.92 6.09 -28.49
N LEU A 211 7.93 5.66 -27.23
CA LEU A 211 8.89 6.07 -26.19
C LEU A 211 10.32 5.69 -26.59
N LYS A 212 10.56 4.44 -27.00
CA LYS A 212 11.89 4.02 -27.50
C LYS A 212 12.33 4.80 -28.74
N LEU A 213 11.41 5.11 -29.64
CA LEU A 213 11.70 5.90 -30.84
C LEU A 213 12.04 7.35 -30.46
N PHE A 214 11.28 7.95 -29.55
CA PHE A 214 11.53 9.29 -29.04
C PHE A 214 12.89 9.38 -28.34
N GLU A 215 13.20 8.43 -27.44
CA GLU A 215 14.51 8.33 -26.77
C GLU A 215 15.66 8.24 -27.79
N LYS A 216 15.52 7.40 -28.83
CA LYS A 216 16.51 7.28 -29.91
C LYS A 216 16.68 8.58 -30.69
N ILE A 217 15.59 9.30 -31.00
CA ILE A 217 15.63 10.59 -31.70
C ILE A 217 16.33 11.65 -30.83
N CYS A 218 16.00 11.72 -29.55
CA CYS A 218 16.64 12.62 -28.60
C CYS A 218 18.15 12.35 -28.48
N GLN A 219 18.54 11.08 -28.33
CA GLN A 219 19.95 10.71 -28.26
C GLN A 219 20.69 11.03 -29.57
N SER A 220 20.08 10.77 -30.73
CA SER A 220 20.67 11.10 -32.03
C SER A 220 20.88 12.61 -32.20
N LYS A 221 19.90 13.44 -31.80
CA LYS A 221 20.04 14.91 -31.82
C LYS A 221 21.14 15.39 -30.88
N LEU A 222 21.22 14.85 -29.67
CA LEU A 222 22.27 15.18 -28.71
C LEU A 222 23.66 14.86 -29.29
N ASN A 223 23.85 13.65 -29.81
CA ASN A 223 25.13 13.23 -30.40
C ASN A 223 25.54 14.13 -31.59
N LYS A 224 24.58 14.57 -32.41
CA LYS A 224 24.84 15.47 -33.54
C LYS A 224 25.33 16.84 -33.08
N GLU A 225 24.72 17.42 -32.06
CA GLU A 225 25.17 18.72 -31.53
C GLU A 225 26.53 18.60 -30.84
N THR A 226 26.82 17.50 -30.13
CA THR A 226 28.15 17.24 -29.56
C THR A 226 29.22 17.17 -30.66
N ALA A 227 28.98 16.40 -31.73
CA ALA A 227 29.93 16.30 -32.85
C ALA A 227 30.15 17.65 -33.55
N ARG A 228 29.10 18.46 -33.69
CA ARG A 228 29.22 19.82 -34.25
C ARG A 228 30.12 20.70 -33.38
N MET A 229 29.91 20.68 -32.06
CA MET A 229 30.73 21.43 -31.12
C MET A 229 32.20 21.00 -31.16
N GLU A 230 32.47 19.70 -31.26
CA GLU A 230 33.83 19.16 -31.40
C GLU A 230 34.51 19.64 -32.69
N VAL A 231 33.79 19.63 -33.82
CA VAL A 231 34.30 20.15 -35.09
C VAL A 231 34.59 21.65 -35.00
N ASP A 232 33.71 22.44 -34.38
CA ASP A 232 33.92 23.87 -34.24
C ASP A 232 35.10 24.19 -33.31
N LEU A 233 35.29 23.42 -32.22
CA LEU A 233 36.50 23.48 -31.39
C LEU A 233 37.77 23.12 -32.18
N LEU A 234 37.72 22.10 -33.03
CA LEU A 234 38.85 21.73 -33.90
C LEU A 234 39.19 22.86 -34.88
N LYS A 235 38.18 23.47 -35.52
CA LYS A 235 38.40 24.64 -36.40
C LYS A 235 39.07 25.78 -35.63
N GLN A 236 38.60 26.10 -34.43
CA GLN A 236 39.23 27.13 -33.58
C GLN A 236 40.70 26.78 -33.26
N ARG A 237 41.00 25.52 -32.93
CA ARG A 237 42.37 25.06 -32.68
C ARG A 237 43.27 25.17 -33.91
N VAL A 238 42.78 24.78 -35.09
CA VAL A 238 43.52 24.89 -36.36
C VAL A 238 43.80 26.35 -36.71
N VAL A 239 42.82 27.24 -36.55
CA VAL A 239 43.01 28.68 -36.73
C VAL A 239 44.08 29.20 -35.74
N HIS A 240 43.99 28.84 -34.46
CA HIS A 240 45.01 29.23 -33.48
C HIS A 240 46.41 28.72 -33.84
N GLN A 241 46.54 27.50 -34.35
CA GLN A 241 47.83 26.94 -34.76
C GLN A 241 48.39 27.60 -36.03
N HIS A 242 47.56 27.90 -37.04
CA HIS A 242 48.01 28.52 -38.29
C HIS A 242 48.27 30.03 -38.17
N TYR A 243 47.54 30.73 -37.30
CA TYR A 243 47.69 32.18 -37.12
C TYR A 243 48.55 32.55 -35.90
N SER A 244 49.14 31.58 -35.19
CA SER A 244 50.02 31.80 -34.03
C SER A 244 51.12 32.82 -34.33
N ASP A 245 51.77 32.71 -35.48
CA ASP A 245 52.88 33.59 -35.87
C ASP A 245 52.41 35.00 -36.24
N LEU A 246 51.17 35.15 -36.71
CA LEU A 246 50.56 36.46 -36.99
C LEU A 246 50.18 37.22 -35.72
N PHE A 247 49.83 36.52 -34.63
CA PHE A 247 49.60 37.15 -33.32
C PHE A 247 50.92 37.52 -32.62
N LEU A 248 52.00 36.76 -32.82
CA LEU A 248 53.34 37.13 -32.36
C LEU A 248 53.93 38.33 -33.13
N ALA A 249 53.47 38.59 -34.35
CA ALA A 249 53.88 39.74 -35.17
C ALA A 249 53.21 41.06 -34.78
N PHE A 250 52.14 41.04 -33.97
CA PHE A 250 51.58 42.25 -33.38
C PHE A 250 52.50 42.76 -32.27
N ARG A 251 53.43 43.66 -32.62
CA ARG A 251 54.07 44.52 -31.62
C ARG A 251 52.99 45.44 -31.04
N ILE A 252 52.57 45.16 -29.80
CA ILE A 252 51.87 46.16 -29.00
C ILE A 252 52.82 47.35 -28.90
N PRO A 253 52.45 48.55 -29.39
CA PRO A 253 53.31 49.72 -29.26
C PRO A 253 53.62 49.93 -27.78
N GLU A 254 54.89 50.20 -27.45
CA GLU A 254 55.22 50.60 -26.09
C GLU A 254 54.35 51.81 -25.73
N PRO A 255 53.68 51.79 -24.56
CA PRO A 255 52.88 52.92 -24.14
C PRO A 255 53.76 54.18 -24.12
N PRO A 256 53.27 55.32 -24.63
CA PRO A 256 54.05 56.54 -24.66
C PRO A 256 54.51 56.90 -23.24
N ALA A 257 55.78 57.29 -23.10
CA ALA A 257 56.35 57.66 -21.82
C ALA A 257 55.44 58.67 -21.10
N LEU A 258 55.11 58.45 -19.82
CA LEU A 258 54.15 59.28 -19.09
C LEU A 258 54.44 60.79 -19.19
N LEU A 259 55.72 61.17 -19.31
CA LEU A 259 56.17 62.55 -19.46
C LEU A 259 55.72 63.23 -20.76
N THR A 260 55.39 62.47 -21.81
CA THR A 260 54.96 63.00 -23.11
C THR A 260 53.44 63.23 -23.19
N LEU A 261 52.67 62.79 -22.18
CA LEU A 261 51.23 63.03 -22.12
C LEU A 261 50.95 64.51 -21.82
N GLN A 262 50.35 65.25 -22.75
CA GLN A 262 50.12 66.69 -22.59
C GLN A 262 49.18 67.04 -21.44
N ASP A 263 48.21 66.17 -21.13
CA ASP A 263 47.26 66.37 -20.03
C ASP A 263 47.92 66.09 -18.67
N ARG A 264 48.00 67.13 -17.84
CA ARG A 264 48.64 67.10 -16.52
C ARG A 264 47.88 66.23 -15.52
N ASP A 265 46.55 66.22 -15.55
CA ASP A 265 45.74 65.51 -14.56
C ASP A 265 45.67 64.01 -14.84
N VAL A 266 45.72 63.63 -16.12
CA VAL A 266 45.89 62.23 -16.52
C VAL A 266 47.30 61.75 -16.19
N ARG A 267 48.32 62.59 -16.42
CA ARG A 267 49.72 62.27 -16.11
C ARG A 267 49.95 62.01 -14.61
N LEU A 268 49.43 62.89 -13.75
CA LEU A 268 49.59 62.76 -12.29
C LEU A 268 48.85 61.53 -11.75
N ARG A 269 47.65 61.22 -12.27
CA ARG A 269 46.90 60.02 -11.87
C ARG A 269 47.60 58.72 -12.27
N LEU A 270 48.19 58.67 -13.47
CA LEU A 270 48.95 57.50 -13.92
C LEU A 270 50.29 57.37 -13.19
N GLN A 271 50.99 58.47 -12.90
CA GLN A 271 52.20 58.44 -12.07
C GLN A 271 51.92 57.92 -10.65
N TYR A 272 50.80 58.32 -10.05
CA TYR A 272 50.41 57.84 -8.73
C TYR A 272 50.16 56.32 -8.74
N ARG A 273 49.55 55.78 -9.79
CA ARG A 273 49.27 54.33 -9.94
C ARG A 273 50.49 53.44 -10.20
N TYR A 274 51.57 54.00 -10.75
CA TYR A 274 52.78 53.24 -11.10
C TYR A 274 53.89 53.36 -10.05
N ASN A 275 53.75 54.28 -9.08
CA ASN A 275 54.72 54.54 -8.01
C ASN A 275 54.29 53.99 -6.63
N GLU A 276 53.13 53.33 -6.54
CA GLU A 276 52.78 52.35 -5.49
C GLU A 276 53.17 50.94 -5.94
#